data_AF-A0A535HAK2-F1
#
_entry.id   AF-A0A535HAK2-F1
#
_cell.length_a   1.000
_cell.length_b   1.000
_cell.length_c   1.000
_cell.angle_alpha   90.00
_cell.angle_beta   90.00
_cell.angle_gamma   90.00
#
_symmetry.space_group_name_H-M   'P 1'
#
loop_
_entity.id
_entity.type
_entity.pdbx_description
1 polymer ?
#
loop_
_entity_poly.entity_id
_entity_poly.type
_entity_poly.pdbx_seq_one_letter_code
_entity_poly.pdbx_strand_id
1 'polypeptide(L)' 'MLDSAERRQRQLRLLDLYGSLLTDHQRRILHLAWELDWSYGEIAQREGVSRTAVYDVVRRTTTNLDDYERKLGLMRAQRV' A
#
# COMPACT_ATOMS: atom_id res chain seq x y z
N MET A 1 -21.29 5.90 0.79
CA MET A 1 -20.39 6.52 -0.21
C MET A 1 -19.14 7.20 0.38
N LEU A 2 -18.98 7.30 1.71
CA LEU A 2 -17.77 7.84 2.38
C LEU A 2 -16.61 6.83 2.54
N ASP A 3 -16.86 5.56 2.22
CA ASP A 3 -16.02 4.40 2.57
C ASP A 3 -14.70 4.32 1.75
N SER A 4 -14.67 4.89 0.54
CA SER A 4 -13.48 4.84 -0.34
C SER A 4 -12.34 5.73 0.14
N ALA A 5 -12.68 6.92 0.65
CA ALA A 5 -11.70 7.92 1.11
C ALA A 5 -11.08 7.49 2.44
N GLU A 6 -11.89 6.99 3.39
CA GLU A 6 -11.41 6.49 4.67
C GLU A 6 -10.48 5.28 4.50
N ARG A 7 -10.82 4.37 3.57
CA ARG A 7 -9.94 3.25 3.22
C ARG A 7 -8.59 3.71 2.68
N ARG A 8 -8.59 4.68 1.76
CA ARG A 8 -7.35 5.22 1.18
C ARG A 8 -6.49 5.91 2.25
N GLN A 9 -7.10 6.70 3.13
CA GLN A 9 -6.39 7.34 4.24
C GLN A 9 -5.77 6.30 5.18
N ARG A 10 -6.48 5.21 5.47
CA ARG A 10 -5.93 4.11 6.27
C ARG A 10 -4.74 3.44 5.58
N GLN A 11 -4.82 3.17 4.28
CA GLN A 11 -3.73 2.57 3.50
C GLN A 11 -2.47 3.43 3.52
N LEU A 12 -2.61 4.74 3.30
CA LEU A 12 -1.49 5.68 3.36
C LEU A 12 -0.84 5.70 4.75
N ARG A 13 -1.64 5.77 5.82
CA ARG A 13 -1.10 5.71 7.19
C ARG A 13 -0.36 4.42 7.49
N LEU A 14 -0.86 3.28 7.00
CA LEU A 14 -0.14 2.01 7.16
C LEU A 14 1.19 2.02 6.40
N LEU A 15 1.22 2.61 5.20
CA LEU A 15 2.44 2.75 4.42
C LEU A 15 3.46 3.67 5.13
N ASP A 16 3.02 4.75 5.75
CA ASP A 16 3.89 5.65 6.53
C ASP A 16 4.52 4.93 7.73
N LEU A 17 3.73 4.11 8.44
CA LEU A 17 4.15 3.42 9.65
C LEU A 17 5.04 2.20 9.37
N TYR A 18 4.70 1.43 8.34
CA TYR A 18 5.29 0.11 8.10
C TYR A 18 6.02 0.00 6.77
N GLY A 19 6.09 1.07 5.97
CA GLY A 19 6.72 1.05 4.64
C GLY A 19 8.20 0.70 4.67
N SER A 20 8.90 0.91 5.79
CA SER A 20 10.29 0.50 5.98
C SER A 20 10.48 -1.03 6.12
N LEU A 21 9.42 -1.78 6.40
CA LEU A 21 9.44 -3.24 6.48
C LEU A 21 9.20 -3.92 5.13
N LEU A 22 8.82 -3.14 4.11
CA LEU A 22 8.57 -3.61 2.76
C LEU A 22 9.87 -3.67 1.96
N THR A 23 9.88 -4.52 0.93
CA THR A 23 10.96 -4.43 -0.07
C THR A 23 10.83 -3.14 -0.88
N ASP A 24 11.94 -2.65 -1.43
CA ASP A 24 11.91 -1.43 -2.24
C ASP A 24 10.94 -1.52 -3.42
N HIS A 25 10.79 -2.70 -4.02
CA HIS A 25 9.84 -2.92 -5.10
C HIS A 25 8.39 -2.79 -4.62
N GLN A 26 8.03 -3.45 -3.51
CA GLN A 26 6.69 -3.35 -2.92
C GLN A 26 6.34 -1.89 -2.56
N ARG A 27 7.28 -1.19 -1.90
CA ARG A 27 7.10 0.21 -1.51
C ARG A 27 6.92 1.11 -2.73
N ARG A 28 7.73 0.95 -3.78
CA ARG A 28 7.58 1.73 -5.03
C ARG A 28 6.23 1.50 -5.70
N ILE A 29 5.78 0.25 -5.80
CA ILE A 29 4.48 -0.07 -6.41
C ILE A 29 3.33 0.59 -5.63
N LEU A 30 3.36 0.53 -4.29
CA LEU A 30 2.35 1.18 -3.46
C LEU A 30 2.40 2.70 -3.55
N HIS A 31 3.58 3.30 -3.56
CA HIS A 31 3.75 4.74 -3.73
C HIS A 31 3.12 5.23 -5.05
N LEU A 32 3.42 4.55 -6.16
CA LEU A 32 2.82 4.88 -7.46
C LEU A 32 1.29 4.74 -7.43
N ALA A 33 0.78 3.67 -6.83
CA ALA A 33 -0.65 3.36 -6.83
C ALA A 33 -1.48 4.24 -5.87
N TRP A 34 -0.94 4.61 -4.71
CA TRP A 34 -1.71 5.24 -3.63
C TRP A 34 -1.40 6.72 -3.43
N GLU A 35 -0.14 7.15 -3.62
CA GLU A 35 0.24 8.55 -3.45
C GLU A 35 0.19 9.33 -4.77
N LEU A 36 0.62 8.69 -5.87
CA LEU A 36 0.66 9.32 -7.19
C LEU A 36 -0.58 9.01 -8.06
N ASP A 37 -1.50 8.19 -7.56
CA ASP A 37 -2.74 7.81 -8.23
C ASP A 37 -2.55 7.19 -9.63
N TRP A 38 -1.41 6.54 -9.87
CA TRP A 38 -1.18 5.80 -11.11
C TRP A 38 -2.11 4.59 -11.18
N SER A 39 -2.69 4.36 -12.36
CA SER A 39 -3.42 3.14 -12.65
C SER A 39 -2.47 1.94 -12.68
N TYR A 40 -2.99 0.74 -12.38
CA TYR A 40 -2.19 -0.49 -12.51
C TYR A 40 -1.69 -0.75 -13.93
N GLY A 41 -2.32 -0.16 -14.95
CA GLY A 41 -1.84 -0.23 -16.33
C GLY A 41 -0.58 0.61 -16.54
N GLU A 42 -0.58 1.85 -16.05
CA GLU A 42 0.58 2.75 -16.12
C GLU A 42 1.78 2.20 -15.34
N ILE A 43 1.52 1.65 -14.15
CA ILE A 43 2.56 1.00 -13.35
C ILE A 43 3.10 -0.23 -14.07
N ALA A 44 2.23 -1.07 -14.63
CA ALA A 44 2.63 -2.27 -15.37
C ALA A 44 3.51 -1.93 -16.58
N GLN A 45 3.14 -0.89 -17.33
CA GLN A 45 3.92 -0.40 -18.46
C GLN A 45 5.31 0.10 -18.02
N ARG A 46 5.38 0.88 -16.93
CA ARG A 46 6.64 1.40 -16.39
C ARG A 46 7.57 0.29 -15.88
N GLU A 47 7.01 -0.71 -15.21
CA GLU A 47 7.77 -1.79 -14.56
C GLU A 47 8.04 -2.96 -15.51
N GLY A 48 7.49 -2.95 -16.73
CA GLY A 48 7.66 -4.02 -17.72
C GLY A 48 6.98 -5.33 -17.32
N VAL A 49 5.87 -5.25 -16.57
CA VAL A 49 5.12 -6.41 -16.05
C VAL A 49 3.66 -6.37 -16.51
N SER A 50 2.89 -7.39 -16.15
CA SER A 50 1.44 -7.40 -16.42
C SER A 50 0.65 -6.58 -15.40
N ARG A 51 -0.51 -6.06 -15.81
CA ARG A 51 -1.45 -5.40 -14.88
C ARG A 51 -1.85 -6.31 -13.70
N THR A 52 -1.97 -7.61 -13.95
CA THR A 52 -2.26 -8.62 -12.92
C THR A 52 -1.13 -8.74 -11.92
N ALA A 53 0.14 -8.70 -12.36
CA ALA A 53 1.28 -8.73 -11.47
C ALA A 53 1.29 -7.52 -10.52
N VAL A 54 1.00 -6.31 -11.03
CA VAL A 54 0.84 -5.11 -10.18
C VAL A 54 -0.29 -5.29 -9.17
N TYR A 55 -1.46 -5.76 -9.62
CA TYR A 55 -2.60 -6.04 -8.73
C TYR A 55 -2.22 -7.00 -7.60
N ASP A 56 -1.54 -8.10 -7.92
CA ASP A 56 -1.12 -9.09 -6.94
C ASP A 56 -0.12 -8.53 -5.93
N VAL A 57 0.84 -7.71 -6.38
CA VAL A 57 1.78 -7.03 -5.49
C VAL A 57 1.05 -6.08 -4.55
N VAL A 58 0.15 -5.23 -5.06
CA VAL A 58 -0.63 -4.29 -4.22
C VAL A 58 -1.45 -5.08 -3.20
N ARG A 59 -2.18 -6.11 -3.62
CA ARG A 59 -3.02 -6.93 -2.75
C ARG A 59 -2.21 -7.62 -1.65
N ARG A 60 -1.13 -8.33 -2.00
CA ARG A 60 -0.28 -9.04 -1.03
C ARG A 60 0.39 -8.07 -0.05
N THR A 61 0.88 -6.95 -0.54
CA THR A 61 1.55 -5.95 0.30
C THR A 61 0.56 -5.29 1.26
N THR A 62 -0.66 -5.02 0.82
CA THR A 62 -1.74 -4.53 1.71
C THR A 62 -2.00 -5.51 2.84
N THR A 63 -2.12 -6.81 2.53
CA THR A 63 -2.29 -7.85 3.57
C THR A 63 -1.12 -7.89 4.56
N ASN A 64 0.12 -7.69 4.09
CA ASN A 64 1.28 -7.63 4.97
C ASN A 64 1.23 -6.41 5.91
N LEU A 65 0.88 -5.23 5.38
CA LEU A 65 0.69 -4.01 6.18
C LEU A 65 -0.38 -4.20 7.26
N ASP A 66 -1.49 -4.85 6.93
CA ASP A 66 -2.55 -5.19 7.89
C ASP A 66 -2.08 -6.18 8.96
N ASP A 67 -1.24 -7.17 8.60
CA ASP A 67 -0.65 -8.10 9.56
C ASP A 67 0.35 -7.40 10.48
N TYR A 68 1.16 -6.47 9.97
CA TYR A 68 2.04 -5.64 10.78
C TYR A 68 1.24 -4.81 11.78
N GLU A 69 0.15 -4.16 11.36
CA GLU A 69 -0.72 -3.42 12.29
C GLU A 69 -1.39 -4.31 13.32
N ARG A 70 -1.79 -5.53 12.94
CA ARG A 70 -2.33 -6.50 13.89
C ARG A 70 -1.31 -6.88 14.96
N LYS A 71 -0.04 -7.09 14.56
CA LYS A 71 1.03 -7.55 15.45
C LYS A 71 1.66 -6.43 16.29
N LEU A 72 1.87 -5.26 15.70
CA LEU A 72 2.63 -4.15 16.28
C LEU A 72 1.72 -3.05 16.84
N GLY A 73 0.56 -2.83 16.24
CA GLY A 73 -0.45 -1.89 16.74
C GLY A 73 -0.01 -0.42 16.79
N LEU A 74 0.96 0.00 15.96
CA LEU A 74 1.52 1.35 15.99
C LEU A 74 0.46 2.42 15.71
N MET A 75 -0.52 2.16 14.84
CA MET A 75 -1.55 3.12 14.51
C MET A 75 -2.48 3.41 15.70
N ARG A 76 -2.65 2.45 16.63
CA ARG A 76 -3.35 2.64 17.90
C ARG A 76 -2.47 3.34 18.94
N ALA A 77 -1.19 3.02 18.97
CA ALA A 77 -0.22 3.59 19.91
C ALA A 77 0.06 5.08 19.65
N GLN A 78 -0.12 5.56 18.41
CA GLN A 78 0.13 6.96 18.02
C GLN A 78 -1.00 7.94 18.39
N ARG A 79 -2.09 7.47 19.02
CA ARG A 79 -3.11 8.32 19.65
C ARG A 79 -2.66 8.65 21.08
N VAL A 80 -1.73 9.59 21.21
CA VAL A 80 -1.40 10.28 22.47
C VAL A 80 -1.65 11.77 22.27
#